data_AF-A0A3Q0SC48-F1
#
_entry.id   AF-A0A3Q0SC48-F1
#
_cell.length_a   1.000
_cell.length_b   1.000
_cell.length_c   1.000
_cell.angle_alpha   90.00
_cell.angle_beta   90.00
_cell.angle_gamma   90.00
#
_symmetry.space_group_name_H-M   'P 1'
#
loop_
_entity.id
_entity.type
_entity.pdbx_description
1 polymer ?
#
loop_
_entity_poly.entity_id
_entity_poly.type
_entity_poly.pdbx_seq_one_letter_code
_entity_poly.pdbx_strand_id
1 'polypeptide(L)'
;FIAWHFYLSLYLASCALLLLTLNWRTSTGLPVPAPSPGTDDQCSDLYRRLLLNISNALSSGTLSYGIPSEKVEVRGAGETVLACAPTQTQNSNCMMQRNFSFSESECLKNIVKDLAYYGDAIQSYLEHPLKSPNKEAELLNPIVEIIQSLTKNCFPQQNGENQSTKEDAKVWGNDSFTNRLEMYKMMRGFHIRAITINRAIGYIASGDHRK
;
A
#
# COMPACT_ATOMS: atom_id res chain seq x y z
N PHE A 1 25.90 -46.02 -27.26
CA PHE A 1 24.49 -45.85 -26.88
C PHE A 1 24.31 -45.44 -25.43
N ILE A 2 24.87 -46.17 -24.45
CA ILE A 2 24.70 -45.87 -23.00
C ILE A 2 25.31 -44.51 -22.60
N ALA A 3 26.52 -44.20 -23.05
CA ALA A 3 27.20 -42.93 -22.72
C ALA A 3 26.45 -41.66 -23.22
N TRP A 4 25.70 -41.79 -24.32
CA TRP A 4 24.92 -40.68 -24.90
C TRP A 4 23.66 -40.37 -24.07
N HIS A 5 23.05 -41.43 -23.51
CA HIS A 5 21.92 -41.32 -22.59
C HIS A 5 22.31 -40.65 -21.26
N PHE A 6 23.51 -40.95 -20.74
CA PHE A 6 24.05 -40.29 -19.56
C PHE A 6 24.33 -38.81 -19.80
N TYR A 7 24.89 -38.44 -20.96
CA TYR A 7 25.15 -37.05 -21.32
C TYR A 7 23.85 -36.23 -21.47
N LEU A 8 22.82 -36.81 -22.09
CA LEU A 8 21.51 -36.18 -22.24
C LEU A 8 20.80 -35.99 -20.90
N SER A 9 20.90 -36.97 -20.00
CA SER A 9 20.32 -36.91 -18.65
C SER A 9 20.99 -35.85 -17.77
N LEU A 10 22.32 -35.71 -17.84
CA LEU A 10 23.06 -34.65 -17.13
C LEU A 10 22.73 -33.26 -17.68
N TYR A 11 22.57 -33.12 -19.00
CA TYR A 11 22.22 -31.85 -19.62
C TYR A 11 20.80 -31.39 -19.23
N LEU A 12 19.81 -32.30 -19.27
CA LEU A 12 18.44 -32.01 -18.84
C LEU A 12 18.34 -31.66 -17.35
N ALA A 13 19.08 -32.35 -16.49
CA ALA A 13 19.14 -32.04 -15.06
C ALA A 13 19.75 -30.65 -14.80
N SER A 14 20.81 -30.29 -15.54
CA SER A 14 21.44 -28.97 -15.44
C SER A 14 20.51 -27.83 -15.92
N CYS A 15 19.74 -28.05 -16.99
CA CYS A 15 18.74 -27.10 -17.47
C CYS A 15 17.57 -26.94 -16.48
N ALA A 16 17.10 -28.04 -15.86
CA ALA A 16 16.04 -28.00 -14.86
C ALA A 16 16.49 -27.25 -13.59
N LEU A 17 17.73 -27.44 -13.14
CA LEU A 17 18.30 -26.68 -12.03
C LEU A 17 18.45 -25.19 -12.36
N LEU A 18 18.89 -24.83 -13.57
CA LEU A 18 18.95 -23.44 -14.04
C LEU A 18 17.56 -22.77 -14.05
N LEU A 19 16.53 -23.47 -14.52
CA LEU A 19 15.15 -22.96 -14.53
C LEU A 19 14.58 -22.78 -13.11
N LEU A 20 14.94 -23.62 -12.15
CA LEU A 20 14.54 -23.46 -10.75
C LEU A 20 15.23 -22.26 -10.08
N THR A 21 16.49 -21.97 -10.43
CA THR A 21 17.21 -20.78 -9.89
C THR A 21 16.74 -19.46 -10.50
N LEU A 22 16.24 -19.46 -11.75
CA LEU A 22 15.73 -18.25 -12.42
C LEU A 22 14.37 -17.77 -11.89
N ASN A 23 13.61 -18.65 -11.22
CA ASN A 23 12.32 -18.32 -10.61
C ASN A 23 12.44 -17.80 -9.16
N TRP A 24 13.65 -17.70 -8.60
CA TRP A 24 13.87 -17.12 -7.27
C TRP A 24 13.98 -15.59 -7.29
N ARG A 25 13.26 -14.92 -8.20
CA ARG A 25 12.94 -13.52 -7.97
C ARG A 25 11.74 -13.48 -7.04
N THR A 26 11.98 -13.74 -5.77
CA THR A 26 11.12 -13.17 -4.73
C THR A 26 11.08 -11.68 -5.02
N SER A 27 9.91 -11.16 -5.41
CA SER A 27 9.62 -9.73 -5.37
C SER A 27 9.61 -9.33 -3.90
N THR A 28 10.79 -9.25 -3.30
CA THR A 28 10.95 -8.58 -2.02
C THR A 28 10.59 -7.13 -2.30
N GLY A 29 9.56 -6.63 -1.63
CA GLY A 29 9.38 -5.19 -1.49
C GLY A 29 10.60 -4.71 -0.71
N LEU A 30 11.68 -4.37 -1.43
CA LEU A 30 12.83 -3.78 -0.80
C LEU A 30 12.37 -2.47 -0.13
N PRO A 31 12.88 -2.18 1.08
CA PRO A 31 12.72 -0.86 1.65
C PRO A 31 13.16 0.17 0.62
N VAL A 32 12.45 1.29 0.59
CA VAL A 32 12.83 2.47 -0.18
C VAL A 32 14.34 2.71 0.00
N PRO A 33 15.13 2.83 -1.08
CA PRO A 33 16.53 3.21 -0.96
C PRO A 33 16.62 4.44 -0.05
N ALA A 34 17.52 4.39 0.93
CA ALA A 34 17.69 5.51 1.86
C ALA A 34 17.79 6.82 1.06
N PRO A 35 17.09 7.88 1.49
CA PRO A 35 17.05 9.13 0.74
C PRO A 35 18.49 9.61 0.50
N SER A 36 18.77 10.14 -0.69
CA SER A 36 20.06 10.79 -0.92
C SER A 36 20.19 11.97 0.06
N PRO A 37 21.40 12.35 0.50
CA PRO A 37 21.58 13.44 1.45
C PRO A 37 20.95 14.72 0.88
N GLY A 38 19.83 15.17 1.44
CA GLY A 38 19.10 16.38 1.01
C GLY A 38 17.61 16.23 0.71
N THR A 39 17.02 15.04 0.80
CA THR A 39 15.55 14.86 0.74
C THR A 39 14.95 14.70 2.15
N ASP A 40 13.80 15.32 2.37
CA ASP A 40 13.12 15.50 3.66
C ASP A 40 12.92 14.19 4.47
N ASP A 41 13.84 13.91 5.41
CA ASP A 41 13.88 12.71 6.25
C ASP A 41 12.56 12.49 7.01
N GLN A 42 11.84 13.57 7.31
CA GLN A 42 10.61 13.56 8.09
C GLN A 42 9.46 12.81 7.39
N CYS A 43 9.31 12.96 6.07
CA CYS A 43 8.23 12.33 5.32
C CYS A 43 8.43 10.82 5.17
N SER A 44 9.67 10.41 4.91
CA SER A 44 10.05 9.00 4.85
C SER A 44 9.79 8.28 6.18
N ASP A 45 10.11 8.94 7.29
CA ASP A 45 9.84 8.40 8.64
C ASP A 45 8.35 8.33 8.96
N LEU A 46 7.56 9.32 8.56
CA LEU A 46 6.10 9.29 8.70
C LEU A 46 5.49 8.11 7.94
N TYR A 47 5.92 7.86 6.69
CA TYR A 47 5.47 6.71 5.91
C TYR A 47 5.86 5.38 6.52
N ARG A 48 7.08 5.26 7.05
CA ARG A 48 7.52 4.06 7.76
C ARG A 48 6.64 3.81 8.98
N ARG A 49 6.38 4.84 9.79
CA ARG A 49 5.49 4.74 10.95
C ARG A 49 4.07 4.38 10.55
N LEU A 50 3.55 4.92 9.45
CA LEU A 50 2.21 4.57 8.95
C LEU A 50 2.11 3.07 8.67
N LEU A 51 3.03 2.50 7.88
CA LEU A 51 3.04 1.07 7.57
C LEU A 51 3.15 0.20 8.82
N LEU A 52 4.02 0.58 9.77
CA LEU A 52 4.21 -0.18 11.00
C LEU A 52 2.93 -0.17 11.86
N ASN A 53 2.28 0.98 12.00
CA ASN A 53 1.04 1.07 12.77
C ASN A 53 -0.12 0.33 12.11
N ILE A 54 -0.26 0.39 10.78
CA ILE A 54 -1.25 -0.42 10.05
C ILE A 54 -0.98 -1.92 10.23
N SER A 55 0.29 -2.34 10.11
CA SER A 55 0.68 -3.74 10.30
C SER A 55 0.40 -4.22 11.71
N ASN A 56 0.73 -3.40 12.71
CA ASN A 56 0.42 -3.67 14.12
C ASN A 56 -1.10 -3.75 14.36
N ALA A 57 -1.87 -2.86 13.75
CA ALA A 57 -3.33 -2.88 13.85
C ALA A 57 -3.91 -4.22 13.38
N LEU A 58 -3.41 -4.72 12.25
CA LEU A 58 -3.84 -5.99 11.66
C LEU A 58 -3.37 -7.22 12.46
N SER A 59 -2.26 -7.14 13.19
CA SER A 59 -1.70 -8.26 13.97
C SER A 59 -2.16 -8.29 15.43
N SER A 60 -2.62 -7.17 16.00
CA SER A 60 -2.94 -7.01 17.43
C SER A 60 -4.06 -7.90 17.98
N GLY A 61 -4.81 -8.62 17.14
CA GLY A 61 -5.98 -9.39 17.56
C GLY A 61 -7.21 -8.53 17.90
N THR A 62 -7.04 -7.26 18.28
CA THR A 62 -8.14 -6.35 18.64
C THR A 62 -9.17 -6.23 17.51
N LEU A 63 -8.69 -5.96 16.28
CA LEU A 63 -9.55 -5.89 15.09
C LEU A 63 -9.88 -7.26 14.49
N SER A 64 -8.99 -8.26 14.61
CA SER A 64 -9.12 -9.55 13.89
C SER A 64 -9.76 -10.68 14.71
N TYR A 65 -9.89 -10.54 16.03
CA TYR A 65 -10.38 -11.62 16.88
C TYR A 65 -11.82 -12.00 16.56
N GLY A 66 -12.02 -13.30 16.26
CA GLY A 66 -13.32 -13.86 15.90
C GLY A 66 -13.79 -13.49 14.50
N ILE A 67 -12.88 -13.03 13.62
CA ILE A 67 -13.19 -12.65 12.24
C ILE A 67 -12.53 -13.65 11.28
N PRO A 68 -13.31 -14.52 10.60
CA PRO A 68 -12.77 -15.55 9.71
C PRO A 68 -12.45 -15.02 8.31
N SER A 69 -12.31 -13.70 8.11
CA SER A 69 -12.31 -13.11 6.77
C SER A 69 -10.89 -12.91 6.22
N GLU A 70 -10.57 -13.62 5.16
CA GLU A 70 -9.40 -13.34 4.29
C GLU A 70 -9.71 -12.29 3.22
N LYS A 71 -10.90 -11.68 3.24
CA LYS A 71 -11.27 -10.69 2.24
C LYS A 71 -10.51 -9.40 2.46
N VAL A 72 -10.17 -8.74 1.36
CA VAL A 72 -9.58 -7.41 1.34
C VAL A 72 -10.56 -6.48 0.65
N GLU A 73 -10.81 -5.33 1.27
CA GLU A 73 -11.58 -4.27 0.62
C GLU A 73 -10.62 -3.15 0.26
N VAL A 74 -10.15 -3.16 -1.00
CA VAL A 74 -9.35 -2.06 -1.55
C VAL A 74 -10.33 -1.03 -2.11
N ARG A 75 -10.86 -0.18 -1.22
CA ARG A 75 -11.56 1.05 -1.61
C ARG A 75 -10.67 2.25 -1.33
N GLY A 76 -10.72 3.23 -2.22
CA GLY A 76 -10.01 4.49 -2.09
C GLY A 76 -10.65 5.50 -3.04
N ALA A 77 -10.57 6.78 -2.68
CA ALA A 77 -11.06 7.86 -3.54
C ALA A 77 -10.07 8.18 -4.69
N GLY A 78 -8.87 7.60 -4.65
CA GLY A 78 -7.83 7.79 -5.66
C GLY A 78 -7.63 6.57 -6.57
N GLU A 79 -7.43 6.84 -7.87
CA GLU A 79 -6.90 5.87 -8.83
C GLU A 79 -5.38 5.67 -8.67
N THR A 80 -4.88 5.67 -7.43
CA THR A 80 -3.44 5.70 -7.08
C THR A 80 -2.63 4.60 -7.76
N VAL A 81 -3.19 3.39 -7.90
CA VAL A 81 -2.49 2.30 -8.60
C VAL A 81 -2.20 2.64 -10.07
N LEU A 82 -3.14 3.33 -10.74
CA LEU A 82 -2.99 3.75 -12.13
C LEU A 82 -2.16 5.03 -12.24
N ALA A 83 -2.50 6.05 -11.44
CA ALA A 83 -1.85 7.35 -11.45
C ALA A 83 -0.36 7.28 -11.06
N CYS A 84 0.00 6.35 -10.18
CA CYS A 84 1.37 6.15 -9.72
C CYS A 84 2.09 4.98 -10.41
N ALA A 85 1.52 4.40 -11.47
CA ALA A 85 2.20 3.37 -12.24
C ALA A 85 3.45 3.98 -12.93
N PRO A 86 4.63 3.35 -12.83
CA PRO A 86 5.82 3.86 -13.48
C PRO A 86 5.64 3.86 -15.01
N THR A 87 6.36 4.75 -15.70
CA THR A 87 6.36 4.80 -17.16
C THR A 87 6.77 3.43 -17.71
N GLN A 88 5.94 2.85 -18.55
CA GLN A 88 6.18 1.51 -19.08
C GLN A 88 7.37 1.54 -20.06
N THR A 89 8.54 1.08 -19.59
CA THR A 89 9.66 0.78 -20.49
C THR A 89 9.35 -0.53 -21.23
N GLN A 90 9.77 -0.63 -22.49
CA GLN A 90 9.39 -1.72 -23.42
C GLN A 90 9.75 -3.15 -22.96
N ASN A 91 10.36 -3.33 -21.79
CA ASN A 91 10.91 -4.60 -21.31
C ASN A 91 10.12 -5.24 -20.15
N SER A 92 8.99 -4.68 -19.72
CA SER A 92 8.17 -5.29 -18.65
C SER A 92 6.95 -6.05 -19.20
N ASN A 93 7.11 -7.37 -19.38
CA ASN A 93 6.06 -8.29 -19.87
C ASN A 93 4.94 -8.59 -18.84
N CYS A 94 4.94 -7.96 -17.67
CA CYS A 94 4.00 -8.30 -16.59
C CYS A 94 2.69 -7.50 -16.59
N MET A 95 2.51 -6.52 -17.48
CA MET A 95 1.30 -5.68 -17.54
C MET A 95 0.92 -5.37 -19.00
N MET A 96 -0.38 -5.45 -19.32
CA MET A 96 -0.96 -4.99 -20.60
C MET A 96 -0.35 -3.64 -21.00
N GLN A 97 0.15 -3.55 -22.23
CA GLN A 97 0.70 -2.32 -22.80
C GLN A 97 -0.33 -1.20 -22.69
N ARG A 98 -0.10 -0.22 -21.81
CA ARG A 98 -0.87 1.02 -21.79
C ARG A 98 0.12 2.17 -21.92
N ASN A 99 -0.05 2.95 -22.98
CA ASN A 99 0.76 4.14 -23.26
C ASN A 99 0.34 5.28 -22.32
N PHE A 100 0.69 5.18 -21.03
CA PHE A 100 0.51 6.28 -20.08
C PHE A 100 1.86 6.86 -19.69
N SER A 101 2.00 8.18 -19.81
CA SER A 101 3.10 8.93 -19.23
C SER A 101 2.85 9.14 -17.75
N PHE A 102 3.84 8.86 -16.92
CA PHE A 102 3.76 9.14 -15.49
C PHE A 102 3.58 10.64 -15.23
N SER A 103 2.64 10.99 -14.36
CA SER A 103 2.43 12.37 -13.88
C SER A 103 2.62 12.40 -12.37
N GLU A 104 3.68 13.08 -11.93
CA GLU A 104 4.00 13.22 -10.50
C GLU A 104 2.86 13.89 -9.73
N SER A 105 2.30 14.99 -10.26
CA SER A 105 1.20 15.71 -9.61
C SER A 105 -0.08 14.88 -9.53
N GLU A 106 -0.41 14.12 -10.56
CA GLU A 106 -1.56 13.20 -10.59
C GLU A 106 -1.39 12.09 -9.56
N CYS A 107 -0.20 11.48 -9.50
CA CYS A 107 0.13 10.46 -8.52
C CYS A 107 -0.02 11.01 -7.10
N LEU A 108 0.64 12.13 -6.78
CA LEU A 108 0.58 12.75 -5.46
C LEU A 108 -0.85 13.13 -5.06
N LYS A 109 -1.64 13.70 -5.99
CA LYS A 109 -3.06 14.03 -5.74
C LYS A 109 -3.87 12.79 -5.35
N ASN A 110 -3.68 11.68 -6.06
CA ASN A 110 -4.40 10.43 -5.76
C ASN A 110 -3.92 9.79 -4.45
N ILE A 111 -2.62 9.89 -4.11
CA ILE A 111 -2.09 9.48 -2.80
C ILE A 111 -2.80 10.23 -1.67
N VAL A 112 -2.93 11.57 -1.78
CA VAL A 112 -3.56 12.36 -0.73
C VAL A 112 -5.06 12.04 -0.62
N LYS A 113 -5.75 11.79 -1.74
CA LYS A 113 -7.14 11.30 -1.72
C LYS A 113 -7.29 9.97 -0.98
N ASP A 114 -6.40 9.00 -1.23
CA ASP A 114 -6.42 7.73 -0.52
C ASP A 114 -6.16 7.94 0.99
N LEU A 115 -5.17 8.76 1.36
CA LEU A 115 -4.88 9.08 2.75
C LEU A 115 -6.07 9.73 3.46
N ALA A 116 -6.71 10.71 2.83
CA ALA A 116 -7.91 11.38 3.35
C ALA A 116 -9.07 10.38 3.52
N TYR A 117 -9.34 9.57 2.50
CA TYR A 117 -10.38 8.53 2.55
C TYR A 117 -10.22 7.60 3.75
N TYR A 118 -9.02 7.04 3.95
CA TYR A 118 -8.77 6.13 5.07
C TYR A 118 -8.78 6.86 6.41
N GLY A 119 -8.25 8.08 6.48
CA GLY A 119 -8.30 8.91 7.68
C GLY A 119 -9.74 9.18 8.14
N ASP A 120 -10.59 9.63 7.22
CA ASP A 120 -12.00 9.92 7.48
C ASP A 120 -12.77 8.65 7.87
N ALA A 121 -12.51 7.53 7.18
CA ALA A 121 -13.16 6.26 7.49
C ALA A 121 -12.78 5.74 8.89
N ILE A 122 -11.50 5.83 9.28
CA ILE A 122 -11.04 5.44 10.61
C ILE A 122 -11.63 6.36 11.68
N GLN A 123 -11.62 7.67 11.46
CA GLN A 123 -12.18 8.62 12.42
C GLN A 123 -13.68 8.39 12.60
N SER A 124 -14.43 8.25 11.51
CA SER A 124 -15.86 7.96 11.58
C SER A 124 -16.15 6.62 12.27
N TYR A 125 -15.32 5.59 12.07
CA TYR A 125 -15.48 4.31 12.76
C TYR A 125 -15.41 4.47 14.28
N LEU A 126 -14.47 5.28 14.76
CA LEU A 126 -14.25 5.51 16.20
C LEU A 126 -15.42 6.26 16.87
N GLU A 127 -16.29 6.88 16.10
CA GLU A 127 -17.51 7.54 16.57
C GLU A 127 -18.73 6.59 16.64
N HIS A 128 -18.60 5.37 16.11
CA HIS A 128 -19.66 4.37 16.05
C HIS A 128 -19.48 3.27 17.11
N PRO A 129 -20.47 2.37 17.32
CA PRO A 129 -20.36 1.32 18.32
C PRO A 129 -19.10 0.44 18.11
N LEU A 130 -18.21 0.46 19.11
CA LEU A 130 -16.98 -0.33 19.15
C LEU A 130 -17.13 -1.53 20.08
N LYS A 131 -16.40 -2.62 19.82
CA LYS A 131 -16.39 -3.79 20.71
C LYS A 131 -15.57 -3.52 21.97
N SER A 132 -14.46 -2.82 21.81
CA SER A 132 -13.47 -2.51 22.83
C SER A 132 -12.92 -1.09 22.63
N PRO A 133 -13.70 -0.06 23.01
CA PRO A 133 -13.41 1.34 22.65
C PRO A 133 -11.97 1.77 22.92
N ASN A 134 -11.46 1.53 24.13
CA ASN A 134 -10.11 1.95 24.52
C ASN A 134 -9.02 1.26 23.68
N LYS A 135 -9.13 -0.07 23.47
CA LYS A 135 -8.13 -0.84 22.72
C LYS A 135 -8.14 -0.50 21.23
N GLU A 136 -9.32 -0.25 20.68
CA GLU A 136 -9.48 0.09 19.27
C GLU A 136 -9.01 1.52 19.00
N ALA A 137 -9.34 2.48 19.88
CA ALA A 137 -8.84 3.85 19.79
C ALA A 137 -7.32 3.93 19.94
N GLU A 138 -6.74 3.23 20.93
CA GLU A 138 -5.28 3.16 21.12
C GLU A 138 -4.55 2.66 19.87
N LEU A 139 -5.17 1.74 19.14
CA LEU A 139 -4.61 1.13 17.94
C LEU A 139 -4.75 2.03 16.70
N LEU A 140 -5.87 2.75 16.58
CA LEU A 140 -6.27 3.46 15.37
C LEU A 140 -5.94 4.95 15.39
N ASN A 141 -5.98 5.62 16.55
CA ASN A 141 -5.65 7.05 16.66
C ASN A 141 -4.25 7.38 16.13
N PRO A 142 -3.18 6.61 16.42
CA PRO A 142 -1.87 6.90 15.88
C PRO A 142 -1.83 6.90 14.35
N ILE A 143 -2.66 6.06 13.70
CA ILE A 143 -2.74 6.00 12.23
C ILE A 143 -3.35 7.31 11.69
N VAL A 144 -4.44 7.80 12.31
CA VAL A 144 -5.09 9.06 11.93
C VAL A 144 -4.13 10.24 12.11
N GLU A 145 -3.41 10.30 13.24
CA GLU A 145 -2.43 11.36 13.53
C GLU A 145 -1.28 11.38 12.52
N ILE A 146 -0.79 10.21 12.11
CA ILE A 146 0.25 10.09 11.08
C ILE A 146 -0.28 10.54 9.71
N ILE A 147 -1.52 10.16 9.34
CA ILE A 147 -2.17 10.61 8.10
C ILE A 147 -2.25 12.15 8.07
N GLN A 148 -2.74 12.77 9.14
CA GLN A 148 -2.82 14.23 9.25
C GLN A 148 -1.43 14.89 9.13
N SER A 149 -0.43 14.29 9.76
CA SER A 149 0.97 14.75 9.68
C SER A 149 1.55 14.63 8.26
N LEU A 150 1.24 13.54 7.54
CA LEU A 150 1.65 13.36 6.14
C LEU A 150 1.00 14.41 5.25
N THR A 151 -0.32 14.59 5.33
CA THR A 151 -1.03 15.57 4.50
C THR A 151 -0.51 16.99 4.74
N LYS A 152 -0.29 17.36 6.01
CA LYS A 152 0.18 18.70 6.37
C LYS A 152 1.63 18.96 5.99
N ASN A 153 2.54 18.03 6.30
CA ASN A 153 3.98 18.28 6.21
C ASN A 153 4.55 17.86 4.85
N CYS A 154 3.99 16.81 4.23
CA CYS A 154 4.54 16.21 3.01
C CYS A 154 3.76 16.60 1.75
N PHE A 155 2.49 17.01 1.90
CA PHE A 155 1.63 17.39 0.77
C PHE A 155 0.93 18.75 0.95
N PRO A 156 1.65 19.81 1.38
CA PRO A 156 1.02 21.10 1.70
C PRO A 156 0.30 21.72 0.50
N GLN A 157 0.81 21.51 -0.72
CA GLN A 157 0.25 22.07 -1.95
C GLN A 157 -1.04 21.36 -2.40
N GLN A 158 -1.26 20.12 -1.97
CA GLN A 158 -2.42 19.32 -2.39
C GLN A 158 -3.64 19.52 -1.48
N ASN A 159 -3.46 20.13 -0.31
CA ASN A 159 -4.45 20.27 0.76
C ASN A 159 -5.61 21.25 0.44
N GLY A 160 -5.54 22.00 -0.67
CA GLY A 160 -6.50 23.06 -1.02
C GLY A 160 -7.63 22.67 -1.99
N GLU A 161 -7.53 21.54 -2.68
CA GLU A 161 -8.56 21.11 -3.64
C GLU A 161 -9.51 20.10 -2.97
N ASN A 162 -10.76 20.52 -2.69
CA ASN A 162 -11.90 19.72 -2.20
C ASN A 162 -11.70 18.18 -2.29
N GLN A 163 -11.10 17.61 -1.24
CA GLN A 163 -10.55 16.25 -1.24
C GLN A 163 -11.55 15.14 -0.91
N SER A 164 -12.77 15.50 -0.51
CA SER A 164 -13.80 14.54 -0.11
C SER A 164 -15.08 14.80 -0.89
N THR A 165 -15.29 14.04 -1.97
CA THR A 165 -16.64 13.78 -2.45
C THR A 165 -17.29 12.89 -1.40
N LYS A 166 -18.21 13.46 -0.61
CA LYS A 166 -18.99 12.76 0.44
C LYS A 166 -19.73 11.51 -0.06
N GLU A 167 -19.79 11.30 -1.37
CA GLU A 167 -20.44 10.15 -2.01
C GLU A 167 -19.71 8.81 -1.75
N ASP A 168 -18.41 8.82 -1.42
CA ASP A 168 -17.64 7.59 -1.17
C ASP A 168 -17.46 7.25 0.32
N ALA A 169 -18.00 8.07 1.23
CA ALA A 169 -17.79 7.91 2.67
C ALA A 169 -18.31 6.55 3.17
N LYS A 170 -17.48 5.83 3.94
CA LYS A 170 -17.91 4.58 4.58
C LYS A 170 -18.98 4.90 5.61
N VAL A 171 -20.17 4.33 5.43
CA VAL A 171 -21.26 4.39 6.40
C VAL A 171 -21.12 3.19 7.34
N TRP A 172 -21.06 3.46 8.64
CA TRP A 172 -20.99 2.44 9.68
C TRP A 172 -22.39 2.14 10.21
N GLY A 173 -22.63 0.91 10.63
CA GLY A 173 -23.90 0.47 11.21
C GLY A 173 -23.94 0.62 12.73
N ASN A 174 -25.00 0.09 13.34
CA ASN A 174 -25.15 0.05 14.80
C ASN A 174 -24.60 -1.23 15.45
N ASP A 175 -24.08 -2.17 14.66
CA ASP A 175 -23.53 -3.44 15.16
C ASP A 175 -22.00 -3.39 15.21
N SER A 176 -21.44 -3.54 16.41
CA SER A 176 -19.99 -3.44 16.62
C SER A 176 -19.21 -4.59 15.99
N PHE A 177 -19.81 -5.79 15.87
CA PHE A 177 -19.14 -6.90 15.19
C PHE A 177 -18.99 -6.65 13.70
N THR A 178 -20.07 -6.26 13.03
CA THR A 178 -20.11 -5.95 11.60
C THR A 178 -19.20 -4.76 11.28
N ASN A 179 -19.26 -3.68 12.07
CA ASN A 179 -18.37 -2.54 11.90
C ASN A 179 -16.90 -2.96 12.00
N ARG A 180 -16.54 -3.76 13.00
CA ARG A 180 -15.17 -4.23 13.18
C ARG A 180 -14.72 -5.16 12.05
N LEU A 181 -15.59 -6.00 11.52
CA LEU A 181 -15.34 -6.83 10.33
C LEU A 181 -15.04 -5.98 9.10
N GLU A 182 -15.85 -4.96 8.85
CA GLU A 182 -15.67 -4.03 7.73
C GLU A 182 -14.40 -3.19 7.91
N MET A 183 -14.13 -2.70 9.11
CA MET A 183 -12.88 -2.00 9.44
C MET A 183 -11.66 -2.89 9.23
N TYR A 184 -11.71 -4.16 9.66
CA TYR A 184 -10.61 -5.10 9.43
C TYR A 184 -10.33 -5.30 7.93
N LYS A 185 -11.36 -5.50 7.09
CA LYS A 185 -11.20 -5.62 5.63
C LYS A 185 -10.60 -4.36 5.01
N MET A 186 -11.06 -3.19 5.46
CA MET A 186 -10.58 -1.88 5.01
C MET A 186 -9.12 -1.68 5.39
N MET A 187 -8.72 -1.99 6.63
CA MET A 187 -7.33 -1.89 7.08
C MET A 187 -6.40 -2.81 6.29
N ARG A 188 -6.85 -3.99 5.86
CA ARG A 188 -6.08 -4.84 4.93
C ARG A 188 -5.91 -4.18 3.56
N GLY A 189 -6.96 -3.53 3.05
CA GLY A 189 -6.87 -2.74 1.82
C GLY A 189 -5.91 -1.56 1.97
N PHE A 190 -5.98 -0.87 3.10
CA PHE A 190 -5.11 0.25 3.41
C PHE A 190 -3.65 -0.17 3.50
N HIS A 191 -3.35 -1.34 4.07
CA HIS A 191 -1.99 -1.88 4.08
C HIS A 191 -1.43 -2.02 2.66
N ILE A 192 -2.22 -2.58 1.73
CA ILE A 192 -1.80 -2.70 0.32
C ILE A 192 -1.59 -1.32 -0.32
N ARG A 193 -2.50 -0.37 -0.07
CA ARG A 193 -2.37 1.01 -0.57
C ARG A 193 -1.15 1.72 0.01
N ALA A 194 -0.89 1.60 1.31
CA ALA A 194 0.28 2.17 1.95
C ALA A 194 1.60 1.60 1.40
N ILE A 195 1.66 0.29 1.07
CA ILE A 195 2.82 -0.29 0.37
C ILE A 195 2.97 0.34 -1.03
N THR A 196 1.86 0.50 -1.75
CA THR A 196 1.85 1.11 -3.09
C THR A 196 2.33 2.56 -3.04
N ILE A 197 1.83 3.34 -2.07
CA ILE A 197 2.24 4.72 -1.81
C ILE A 197 3.74 4.79 -1.51
N ASN A 198 4.25 3.95 -0.61
CA ASN A 198 5.68 3.95 -0.28
C ASN A 198 6.57 3.66 -1.51
N ARG A 199 6.13 2.76 -2.40
CA ARG A 199 6.84 2.50 -3.67
C ARG A 199 6.79 3.70 -4.60
N ALA A 200 5.63 4.34 -4.73
CA ALA A 200 5.46 5.52 -5.58
C ALA A 200 6.33 6.70 -5.11
N ILE A 201 6.35 6.97 -3.80
CA ILE A 201 7.21 8.01 -3.22
C ILE A 201 8.68 7.70 -3.44
N GLY A 202 9.10 6.43 -3.28
CA GLY A 202 10.47 6.01 -3.60
C GLY A 202 10.84 6.22 -5.06
N TYR A 203 9.92 5.95 -5.99
CA TYR A 203 10.11 6.18 -7.43
C TYR A 203 10.20 7.66 -7.78
N ILE A 204 9.37 8.51 -7.17
CA ILE A 204 9.47 9.97 -7.32
C ILE A 204 10.81 10.48 -6.78
N ALA A 205 11.21 10.00 -5.60
CA ALA A 205 12.46 10.40 -4.97
C ALA A 205 13.70 9.98 -5.77
N SER A 206 13.68 8.84 -6.46
CA SER A 206 14.79 8.43 -7.34
C SER A 206 14.92 9.32 -8.58
N GLY A 207 13.84 10.02 -8.96
CA GLY A 207 13.80 10.86 -10.15
C GLY A 207 13.78 10.08 -11.46
N ASP A 208 13.57 8.76 -11.42
CA ASP A 208 13.58 7.89 -12.61
C ASP A 208 12.50 8.28 -13.62
N HIS A 209 11.39 8.87 -13.16
CA HIS A 209 10.33 9.37 -14.01
C HIS A 209 10.69 10.58 -14.88
N ARG A 210 11.82 11.24 -14.60
CA ARG A 210 12.32 12.41 -15.34
C ARG A 210 13.33 12.04 -16.43
N LYS A 211 13.71 10.76 -16.53
CA LYS A 211 14.66 10.23 -17.50
C LYS A 211 13.95 9.81 -18.78
#